data_AF-A0A6B8VEB9-F1
#
_entry.id   AF-A0A6B8VEB9-F1
#
_cell.length_a   1.000
_cell.length_b   1.000
_cell.length_c   1.000
_cell.angle_alpha   90.00
_cell.angle_beta   90.00
_cell.angle_gamma   90.00
#
_symmetry.space_group_name_H-M   'P 1'
#
loop_
_entity.id
_entity.type
_entity.pdbx_description
1 polymer ?
#
loop_
_entity_poly.entity_id
_entity_poly.type
_entity_poly.pdbx_seq_one_letter_code
_entity_poly.pdbx_strand_id
1 'polypeptide(L)'
;MTLVLLALALLIPVPRVAGRLQIRSPKTPRDGPRAGADPDRLALAADIDLYAACLRAGLTPAAATTALVEAGHDPVTRDAWRAVSALLAIGVPAERAWAEVAHLPGLGDLAGLARMSGRSGSAMSEACGRISAGLRADAADRATARAERAGVLIALPLTACFLPAFLVLGLAPVVISLGTELLS
;
A
#
# COMPACT_ATOMS: atom_id res chain seq x y z
N MET A 1 6.48 -45.28 -17.57
CA MET A 1 5.65 -44.81 -16.45
C MET A 1 5.96 -43.37 -16.03
N THR A 2 7.23 -42.96 -15.94
CA THR A 2 7.65 -41.59 -15.56
C THR A 2 7.14 -40.48 -16.51
N LEU A 3 7.11 -40.72 -17.82
CA LEU A 3 6.59 -39.74 -18.80
C LEU A 3 5.07 -39.53 -18.70
N VAL A 4 4.31 -40.57 -18.33
CA VAL A 4 2.84 -40.48 -18.15
C VAL A 4 2.51 -39.67 -16.90
N LEU A 5 3.30 -39.81 -15.83
CA LEU A 5 3.15 -39.01 -14.61
C LEU A 5 3.48 -37.53 -14.83
N LEU A 6 4.47 -37.22 -15.68
CA LEU A 6 4.85 -35.84 -15.98
C LEU A 6 3.83 -35.14 -16.88
N ALA A 7 3.23 -35.84 -17.85
CA ALA A 7 2.12 -35.33 -18.65
C ALA A 7 0.86 -35.09 -17.81
N LEU A 8 0.57 -35.95 -16.83
CA LEU A 8 -0.57 -35.80 -15.93
C LEU A 8 -0.36 -34.62 -14.95
N ALA A 9 0.88 -34.36 -14.52
CA ALA A 9 1.22 -33.22 -13.67
C ALA A 9 1.06 -31.87 -14.38
N LEU A 10 1.32 -31.79 -15.70
CA LEU A 10 1.04 -30.60 -16.50
C LEU A 10 -0.46 -30.38 -16.78
N LEU A 11 -1.30 -31.42 -16.63
CA LEU A 11 -2.74 -31.32 -16.78
C LEU A 11 -3.46 -30.84 -15.51
N ILE A 12 -2.76 -30.71 -14.38
CA ILE A 12 -3.34 -30.19 -13.15
C ILE A 12 -3.54 -28.68 -13.36
N PRO A 13 -4.78 -28.17 -13.43
CA PRO A 13 -5.01 -26.74 -13.51
C PRO A 13 -4.40 -26.11 -12.27
N VAL A 14 -3.43 -25.20 -12.47
CA VAL A 14 -2.92 -24.35 -11.39
C VAL A 14 -4.14 -23.75 -10.72
N PRO A 15 -4.39 -24.00 -9.42
CA PRO A 15 -5.54 -23.42 -8.75
C PRO A 15 -5.36 -21.91 -8.82
N ARG A 16 -6.13 -21.26 -9.69
CA ARG A 16 -6.25 -19.82 -9.69
C ARG A 16 -6.87 -19.49 -8.35
N VAL A 17 -6.06 -18.99 -7.41
CA VAL A 17 -6.54 -18.36 -6.18
C VAL A 17 -7.24 -17.07 -6.60
N ALA A 18 -8.42 -17.22 -7.22
CA ALA A 18 -9.29 -16.16 -7.69
C ALA A 18 -10.26 -15.70 -6.61
N GLY A 19 -10.20 -16.30 -5.42
CA GLY A 19 -10.83 -15.79 -4.21
C GLY A 19 -9.77 -15.22 -3.29
N ARG A 20 -9.36 -13.96 -3.49
CA ARG A 20 -8.64 -13.26 -2.42
C ARG A 20 -9.62 -13.14 -1.26
N LEU A 21 -9.19 -13.62 -0.09
CA LEU A 21 -9.76 -13.19 1.18
C LEU A 21 -9.71 -11.66 1.22
N GLN A 22 -10.80 -11.00 0.82
CA GLN A 22 -11.08 -9.66 1.26
C GLN A 22 -11.30 -9.77 2.76
N ILE A 23 -10.23 -9.73 3.55
CA ILE A 23 -10.32 -9.40 4.95
C ILE A 23 -10.72 -7.93 4.98
N ARG A 24 -12.02 -7.67 4.78
CA ARG A 24 -12.64 -6.42 5.17
C ARG A 24 -12.47 -6.38 6.68
N SER A 25 -11.43 -5.67 7.13
CA SER A 25 -11.35 -5.31 8.53
C SER A 25 -12.66 -4.58 8.88
N PRO A 26 -13.42 -5.07 9.87
CA PRO A 26 -14.63 -4.39 10.34
C PRO A 26 -14.26 -2.96 10.70
N LYS A 27 -15.08 -1.99 10.27
CA LYS A 27 -14.89 -0.59 10.68
C LYS A 27 -14.93 -0.52 12.19
N THR A 28 -13.89 0.01 12.80
CA THR A 28 -13.95 0.37 14.22
C THR A 28 -14.50 1.79 14.34
N PRO A 29 -15.26 2.12 15.39
CA PRO A 29 -15.73 3.50 15.63
C PRO A 29 -14.60 4.55 15.67
N ARG A 30 -13.34 4.10 15.81
CA ARG A 30 -12.13 4.92 15.86
C ARG A 30 -11.51 5.23 14.49
N ASP A 31 -12.04 4.67 13.40
CA ASP A 31 -11.49 4.83 12.03
C ASP A 31 -11.67 6.25 11.45
N GLY A 32 -12.46 7.12 12.11
CA GLY A 32 -12.71 8.49 11.68
C GLY A 32 -13.49 8.61 10.35
N PRO A 33 -13.99 9.80 9.99
CA PRO A 33 -14.65 10.02 8.71
C PRO A 33 -13.66 9.86 7.54
N ARG A 34 -13.99 9.03 6.54
CA ARG A 34 -13.22 8.87 5.28
C ARG A 34 -13.38 10.05 4.31
N ALA A 35 -13.59 11.26 4.82
CA ALA A 35 -13.75 12.44 4.00
C ALA A 35 -12.38 12.80 3.40
N GLY A 36 -12.14 12.37 2.16
CA GLY A 36 -10.86 12.55 1.45
C GLY A 36 -9.90 11.37 1.58
N ALA A 37 -10.39 10.14 1.40
CA ALA A 37 -9.56 8.93 1.51
C ALA A 37 -8.37 8.96 0.53
N ASP A 38 -7.16 9.08 1.08
CA ASP A 38 -5.90 8.79 0.41
C ASP A 38 -6.03 7.42 -0.31
N PRO A 39 -5.64 7.30 -1.59
CA PRO A 39 -5.68 6.03 -2.30
C PRO A 39 -5.04 4.91 -1.48
N ASP A 40 -5.62 3.72 -1.55
CA ASP A 40 -4.98 2.57 -0.93
C ASP A 40 -3.70 2.25 -1.70
N ARG A 41 -2.56 2.60 -1.12
CA ARG A 41 -1.23 2.42 -1.75
C ARG A 41 -0.99 0.98 -2.19
N LEU A 42 -1.48 0.00 -1.43
CA LEU A 42 -1.27 -1.40 -1.78
C LEU A 42 -2.16 -1.82 -2.95
N ALA A 43 -3.39 -1.31 -2.99
CA ALA A 43 -4.27 -1.48 -4.15
C ALA A 43 -3.69 -0.78 -5.39
N LEU A 44 -3.21 0.45 -5.26
CA LEU A 44 -2.56 1.18 -6.35
C LEU A 44 -1.29 0.48 -6.85
N ALA A 45 -0.44 -0.04 -5.94
CA ALA A 45 0.72 -0.83 -6.33
C ALA A 45 0.33 -2.09 -7.11
N ALA A 46 -0.77 -2.75 -6.72
CA ALA A 46 -1.29 -3.91 -7.44
C ALA A 46 -1.84 -3.55 -8.84
N ASP A 47 -2.54 -2.42 -8.95
CA ASP A 47 -3.04 -1.89 -10.22
C ASP A 47 -1.89 -1.57 -11.19
N ILE A 48 -0.84 -0.91 -10.68
CA ILE A 48 0.37 -0.58 -11.46
C ILE A 48 1.11 -1.85 -11.89
N ASP A 49 1.22 -2.86 -11.03
CA ASP A 49 1.85 -4.14 -11.39
C ASP A 49 1.06 -4.90 -12.43
N LEU A 50 -0.28 -4.85 -12.37
CA LEU A 50 -1.15 -5.44 -13.39
C LEU A 50 -0.95 -4.73 -14.73
N TYR A 51 -0.96 -3.40 -14.74
CA TYR A 51 -0.66 -2.62 -15.93
C TYR A 51 0.71 -2.98 -16.51
N ALA A 52 1.75 -3.04 -15.67
CA ALA A 52 3.10 -3.43 -16.09
C ALA A 52 3.16 -4.87 -16.62
N ALA A 53 2.40 -5.80 -16.03
CA ALA A 53 2.30 -7.17 -16.50
C ALA A 53 1.63 -7.25 -17.87
N CYS A 54 0.57 -6.47 -18.11
CA CYS A 54 -0.06 -6.36 -19.43
C CYS A 54 0.92 -5.81 -20.47
N LEU A 55 1.68 -4.77 -20.15
CA LEU A 55 2.70 -4.24 -21.05
C LEU A 55 3.80 -5.27 -21.38
N ARG A 56 4.29 -6.01 -20.38
CA ARG A 56 5.27 -7.10 -20.60
C ARG A 56 4.70 -8.25 -21.43
N ALA A 57 3.40 -8.51 -21.33
CA ALA A 57 2.69 -9.46 -22.17
C ALA A 57 2.49 -8.96 -23.62
N GLY A 58 2.91 -7.73 -23.94
CA GLY A 58 2.84 -7.15 -25.28
C GLY A 58 1.55 -6.40 -25.57
N LEU A 59 0.70 -6.13 -24.57
CA LEU A 59 -0.49 -5.30 -24.77
C LEU A 59 -0.09 -3.85 -25.02
N THR A 60 -0.89 -3.17 -25.84
CA THR A 60 -0.77 -1.72 -26.00
C THR A 60 -1.17 -1.00 -24.71
N PRO A 61 -0.70 0.24 -24.46
CA PRO A 61 -1.10 1.01 -23.29
C PRO A 61 -2.63 1.12 -23.14
N ALA A 62 -3.35 1.36 -24.24
CA ALA A 62 -4.81 1.41 -24.24
C ALA A 62 -5.42 0.07 -23.77
N ALA A 63 -5.03 -1.05 -24.38
CA ALA A 63 -5.54 -2.37 -24.02
C ALA A 63 -5.17 -2.77 -22.58
N ALA A 64 -3.97 -2.41 -22.12
CA ALA A 64 -3.52 -2.64 -20.74
C ALA A 64 -4.36 -1.83 -19.74
N THR A 65 -4.67 -0.56 -20.02
CA THR A 65 -5.56 0.24 -19.15
C THR A 65 -6.99 -0.28 -19.14
N THR A 66 -7.51 -0.79 -20.28
CA THR A 66 -8.85 -1.40 -20.32
C THR A 66 -8.91 -2.67 -19.48
N ALA A 67 -7.92 -3.56 -19.62
CA ALA A 67 -7.83 -4.77 -18.80
C ALA A 67 -7.72 -4.43 -17.30
N LEU A 68 -6.98 -3.36 -16.95
CA LEU A 68 -6.91 -2.88 -15.58
C LEU A 68 -8.25 -2.32 -15.09
N VAL A 69 -9.00 -1.57 -15.89
CA VAL A 69 -10.31 -1.03 -15.48
C VAL A 69 -11.31 -2.14 -15.16
N GLU A 70 -11.26 -3.27 -15.87
CA GLU A 70 -12.08 -4.45 -15.60
C GLU A 70 -11.67 -5.15 -14.29
N ALA A 71 -10.38 -5.15 -13.97
CA ALA A 71 -9.85 -5.77 -12.77
C ALA A 71 -9.84 -4.84 -11.53
N GLY A 72 -9.82 -3.52 -11.73
CA GLY A 72 -9.37 -2.51 -10.78
C GLY A 72 -10.12 -2.50 -9.44
N HIS A 73 -9.36 -2.35 -8.37
CA HIS A 73 -9.85 -2.66 -7.02
C HIS A 73 -10.12 -1.43 -6.13
N ASP A 74 -9.41 -0.31 -6.32
CA ASP A 74 -9.59 0.88 -5.49
C ASP A 74 -10.68 1.82 -6.06
N PRO A 75 -11.78 2.09 -5.32
CA PRO A 75 -12.81 3.03 -5.77
C PRO A 75 -12.28 4.44 -6.04
N VAL A 76 -11.21 4.88 -5.36
CA VAL A 76 -10.67 6.24 -5.47
C VAL A 76 -9.99 6.44 -6.82
N THR A 77 -9.21 5.46 -7.28
CA THR A 77 -8.42 5.56 -8.52
C THR A 77 -9.15 5.00 -9.73
N ARG A 78 -10.22 4.22 -9.53
CA ARG A 78 -11.00 3.58 -10.60
C ARG A 78 -11.46 4.56 -11.68
N ASP A 79 -11.99 5.71 -11.29
CA ASP A 79 -12.50 6.69 -12.26
C ASP A 79 -11.37 7.38 -13.03
N ALA A 80 -10.22 7.58 -12.38
CA ALA A 80 -9.01 8.05 -13.04
C ALA A 80 -8.50 7.05 -14.09
N TRP A 81 -8.42 5.76 -13.73
CA TRP A 81 -8.06 4.70 -14.67
C TRP A 81 -9.02 4.58 -15.86
N ARG A 82 -10.33 4.75 -15.62
CA ARG A 82 -11.34 4.82 -16.69
C ARG A 82 -11.14 6.01 -17.59
N ALA A 83 -10.87 7.19 -17.03
CA ALA A 83 -10.62 8.40 -17.81
C ALA A 83 -9.39 8.22 -18.72
N VAL A 84 -8.28 7.71 -18.18
CA VAL A 84 -7.07 7.41 -18.97
C VAL A 84 -7.38 6.38 -20.06
N SER A 85 -8.06 5.28 -19.73
CA SER A 85 -8.43 4.25 -20.70
C SER A 85 -9.30 4.81 -21.83
N ALA A 86 -10.26 5.68 -21.51
CA ALA A 86 -11.14 6.29 -22.50
C ALA A 86 -10.37 7.23 -23.44
N LEU A 87 -9.48 8.07 -22.88
CA LEU A 87 -8.64 8.99 -23.67
C LEU A 87 -7.68 8.22 -24.59
N LEU A 88 -7.01 7.17 -24.08
CA LEU A 88 -6.14 6.33 -24.88
C LEU A 88 -6.91 5.59 -25.99
N ALA A 89 -8.13 5.13 -25.71
CA ALA A 89 -8.96 4.40 -26.69
C ALA A 89 -9.36 5.28 -27.89
N ILE A 90 -9.58 6.59 -27.67
CA ILE A 90 -9.87 7.55 -28.75
C ILE A 90 -8.59 8.13 -29.39
N GLY A 91 -7.42 7.61 -29.05
CA GLY A 91 -6.14 7.99 -29.67
C GLY A 91 -5.49 9.26 -29.09
N VAL A 92 -5.93 9.74 -27.91
CA VAL A 92 -5.22 10.81 -27.21
C VAL A 92 -3.81 10.31 -26.84
N PRO A 93 -2.76 11.11 -27.11
CA PRO A 93 -1.40 10.72 -26.78
C PRO A 93 -1.26 10.47 -25.28
N ALA A 94 -0.49 9.45 -24.91
CA ALA A 94 -0.38 8.98 -23.53
C ALA A 94 0.02 10.11 -22.57
N GLU A 95 0.91 10.99 -23.00
CA GLU A 95 1.37 12.13 -22.20
C GLU A 95 0.22 13.04 -21.77
N ARG A 96 -0.78 13.25 -22.63
CA ARG A 96 -1.97 14.03 -22.30
C ARG A 96 -2.99 13.23 -21.50
N ALA A 97 -3.22 11.97 -21.88
CA ALA A 97 -4.17 11.11 -21.18
C ALA A 97 -3.81 10.96 -19.69
N TRP A 98 -2.52 10.78 -19.39
CA TRP A 98 -2.03 10.66 -18.02
C TRP A 98 -1.89 12.00 -17.28
N ALA A 99 -1.76 13.12 -17.99
CA ALA A 99 -1.68 14.44 -17.35
C ALA A 99 -2.97 14.81 -16.59
N GLU A 100 -4.13 14.39 -17.10
CA GLU A 100 -5.44 14.63 -16.46
C GLU A 100 -5.53 14.05 -15.04
N VAL A 101 -4.83 12.94 -14.80
CA VAL A 101 -4.86 12.20 -13.53
C VAL A 101 -3.59 12.41 -12.69
N ALA A 102 -2.68 13.28 -13.13
CA ALA A 102 -1.39 13.47 -12.47
C ALA A 102 -1.49 14.12 -11.08
N HIS A 103 -2.62 14.74 -10.76
CA HIS A 103 -2.90 15.32 -9.45
C HIS A 103 -3.15 14.25 -8.37
N LEU A 104 -3.41 13.00 -8.76
CA LEU A 104 -3.61 11.90 -7.81
C LEU A 104 -2.27 11.30 -7.39
N PRO A 105 -2.05 11.11 -6.07
CA PRO A 105 -0.80 10.55 -5.56
C PRO A 105 -0.58 9.14 -6.13
N GLY A 106 0.63 8.87 -6.59
CA GLY A 106 1.05 7.63 -7.26
C GLY A 106 0.68 7.53 -8.75
N LEU A 107 -0.41 8.15 -9.23
CA LEU A 107 -0.67 8.29 -10.67
C LEU A 107 0.16 9.42 -11.28
N GLY A 108 0.52 10.45 -10.51
CA GLY A 108 1.43 11.51 -10.93
C GLY A 108 2.81 11.00 -11.37
N ASP A 109 3.38 10.04 -10.63
CA ASP A 109 4.66 9.43 -10.98
C ASP A 109 4.56 8.67 -12.31
N LEU A 110 3.44 7.97 -12.50
CA LEU A 110 3.15 7.25 -13.74
C LEU A 110 2.93 8.20 -14.92
N ALA A 111 2.29 9.36 -14.70
CA ALA A 111 2.19 10.43 -15.69
C ALA A 111 3.57 11.01 -16.06
N GLY A 112 4.45 11.17 -15.08
CA GLY A 112 5.86 11.52 -15.30
C GLY A 112 6.56 10.52 -16.21
N LEU A 113 6.41 9.23 -15.92
CA LEU A 113 6.94 8.15 -16.74
C LEU A 113 6.34 8.11 -18.15
N ALA A 114 5.04 8.34 -18.30
CA ALA A 114 4.38 8.38 -19.60
C ALA A 114 4.98 9.44 -20.52
N ARG A 115 5.34 10.61 -19.96
CA ARG A 115 6.05 11.66 -20.70
C ARG A 115 7.47 11.28 -21.09
N MET A 116 8.19 10.54 -20.23
CA MET A 116 9.59 10.20 -20.47
C MET A 116 9.77 8.95 -21.35
N SER A 117 8.86 7.98 -21.24
CA SER A 117 9.02 6.64 -21.81
C SER A 117 8.68 6.54 -23.30
N GLY A 118 8.10 7.58 -23.91
CA GLY A 118 7.96 7.77 -25.36
C GLY A 118 7.79 6.48 -26.18
N ARG A 119 6.55 6.04 -26.41
CA ARG A 119 6.16 4.81 -27.14
C ARG A 119 6.79 3.47 -26.68
N SER A 120 7.74 3.44 -25.75
CA SER A 120 8.42 2.21 -25.34
C SER A 120 7.74 1.54 -24.14
N GLY A 121 6.96 0.49 -24.42
CA GLY A 121 6.22 -0.28 -23.41
C GLY A 121 7.11 -1.02 -22.41
N SER A 122 8.32 -1.45 -22.81
CA SER A 122 9.25 -2.16 -21.92
C SER A 122 9.84 -1.24 -20.85
N ALA A 123 10.31 -0.05 -21.24
CA ALA A 123 10.82 0.97 -20.34
C ALA A 123 9.73 1.44 -19.34
N MET A 124 8.50 1.60 -19.82
CA MET A 124 7.35 1.89 -18.97
C MET A 124 7.10 0.76 -17.95
N SER A 125 7.12 -0.51 -18.40
CA SER A 125 6.85 -1.65 -17.52
C SER A 125 7.89 -1.83 -16.41
N GLU A 126 9.17 -1.53 -16.68
CA GLU A 126 10.24 -1.59 -15.70
C GLU A 126 10.11 -0.45 -14.69
N ALA A 127 9.81 0.76 -15.17
CA ALA A 127 9.61 1.92 -14.32
C ALA A 127 8.37 1.81 -13.41
N CYS A 128 7.29 1.16 -13.89
CA CYS A 128 6.13 0.81 -13.07
C CYS A 128 6.53 -0.07 -11.86
N GLY A 129 7.47 -0.99 -12.03
CA GLY A 129 7.97 -1.83 -10.94
C GLY A 129 8.68 -1.04 -9.84
N ARG A 130 9.38 0.05 -10.18
CA ARG A 130 9.97 0.95 -9.19
C ARG A 130 8.89 1.70 -8.39
N ILE A 131 7.85 2.19 -9.06
CA ILE A 131 6.73 2.87 -8.40
C ILE A 131 6.01 1.91 -7.45
N SER A 132 5.69 0.69 -7.90
CA SER A 132 4.96 -0.28 -7.06
C SER A 132 5.80 -0.74 -5.86
N ALA A 133 7.13 -0.83 -5.99
CA ALA A 133 8.03 -1.08 -4.88
C ALA A 133 8.03 0.08 -3.87
N GLY A 134 8.10 1.33 -4.34
CA GLY A 134 8.02 2.53 -3.49
C GLY A 134 6.71 2.60 -2.71
N LEU A 135 5.57 2.38 -3.37
CA LEU A 135 4.26 2.38 -2.72
C LEU A 135 4.14 1.32 -1.61
N ARG A 136 4.77 0.15 -1.80
CA ARG A 136 4.82 -0.91 -0.79
C ARG A 136 5.73 -0.57 0.38
N ALA A 137 6.89 0.04 0.11
CA ALA A 137 7.79 0.53 1.15
C ALA A 137 7.09 1.59 2.01
N ASP A 138 6.46 2.59 1.40
CA ASP A 138 5.68 3.61 2.09
C ASP A 138 4.55 3.00 2.95
N ALA A 139 3.87 1.97 2.45
CA ALA A 139 2.84 1.27 3.20
C ALA A 139 3.42 0.53 4.42
N ALA A 140 4.59 -0.10 4.27
CA ALA A 140 5.30 -0.78 5.35
C ALA A 140 5.81 0.20 6.41
N ASP A 141 6.37 1.34 6.01
CA ASP A 141 6.83 2.38 6.92
C ASP A 141 5.68 2.95 7.75
N ARG A 142 4.53 3.19 7.10
CA ARG A 142 3.31 3.63 7.80
C ARG A 142 2.75 2.56 8.74
N ALA A 143 2.89 1.28 8.41
CA ALA A 143 2.48 0.20 9.31
C ALA A 143 3.40 0.13 10.54
N THR A 144 4.70 0.24 10.33
CA THR A 144 5.72 0.26 11.39
C THR A 144 5.52 1.44 12.33
N ALA A 145 5.34 2.66 11.79
CA ALA A 145 5.08 3.85 12.59
C ALA A 145 3.79 3.74 13.44
N ARG A 146 2.77 3.03 12.94
CA ARG A 146 1.54 2.77 13.73
C ARG A 146 1.79 1.75 14.83
N ALA A 147 2.60 0.71 14.57
CA ALA A 147 2.96 -0.29 15.57
C ALA A 147 3.78 0.33 16.72
N GLU A 148 4.75 1.20 16.41
CA GLU A 148 5.54 1.93 17.42
C GLU A 148 4.66 2.80 18.31
N ARG A 149 3.74 3.57 17.70
CA ARG A 149 2.77 4.39 18.44
C ARG A 149 1.84 3.55 19.31
N ALA A 150 1.43 2.37 18.85
CA ALA A 150 0.64 1.45 19.65
C ALA A 150 1.43 0.96 20.87
N GLY A 151 2.72 0.63 20.71
CA GLY A 151 3.60 0.26 21.82
C GLY A 151 3.67 1.35 22.89
N VAL A 152 3.85 2.61 22.49
CA VAL A 152 3.85 3.75 23.42
C VAL A 152 2.50 3.89 24.12
N LEU A 153 1.39 3.81 23.39
CA LEU A 153 0.05 3.92 23.97
C LEU A 153 -0.29 2.78 24.95
N ILE A 154 0.27 1.59 24.76
CA ILE A 154 0.11 0.45 25.67
C ILE A 154 0.98 0.62 26.93
N ALA A 155 2.21 1.11 26.78
CA ALA A 155 3.15 1.28 27.90
C ALA A 155 2.82 2.49 28.78
N LEU A 156 2.28 3.57 28.20
CA LEU A 156 1.97 4.82 28.92
C LEU A 156 1.07 4.62 30.16
N PRO A 157 -0.08 3.92 30.11
CA PRO A 157 -0.91 3.71 31.31
C PRO A 157 -0.21 2.86 32.38
N LEU A 158 0.64 1.90 32.00
CA LEU A 158 1.43 1.12 32.95
C LEU A 158 2.43 2.01 33.68
N THR A 159 3.19 2.84 32.94
CA THR A 159 4.16 3.77 33.54
C THR A 159 3.48 4.81 34.44
N ALA A 160 2.32 5.33 34.03
CA ALA A 160 1.53 6.27 34.82
C ALA A 160 1.02 5.66 36.13
N CYS A 161 0.73 4.35 36.15
CA CYS A 161 0.32 3.64 37.36
C CYS A 161 1.52 3.24 38.25
N PHE A 162 2.65 2.87 37.64
CA PHE A 162 3.82 2.38 38.39
C PHE A 162 4.62 3.50 39.07
N LEU A 163 4.71 4.68 38.44
CA LEU A 163 5.44 5.83 38.96
C LEU A 163 4.96 6.27 40.37
N PRO A 164 3.65 6.51 40.63
CA PRO A 164 3.19 6.89 41.97
C PRO A 164 3.37 5.78 43.01
N ALA A 165 3.16 4.51 42.62
CA ALA A 165 3.38 3.38 43.53
C ALA A 165 4.86 3.27 43.95
N PHE A 166 5.79 3.43 43.00
CA PHE A 166 7.23 3.42 43.29
C PHE A 166 7.66 4.58 44.20
N LEU A 167 7.09 5.77 44.03
CA LEU A 167 7.37 6.91 44.90
C LEU A 167 6.96 6.65 46.36
N VAL A 168 5.74 6.12 46.57
CA VAL A 168 5.19 5.87 47.91
C VAL A 168 5.89 4.69 48.59
N LEU A 169 6.10 3.58 47.88
CA LEU A 169 6.64 2.35 48.47
C LEU A 169 8.18 2.31 48.48
N GLY A 170 8.85 2.94 47.52
CA GLY A 170 10.30 2.83 47.32
C GLY A 170 11.06 4.08 47.78
N LEU A 171 10.71 5.25 47.25
CA LEU A 171 11.52 6.47 47.45
C LEU A 171 11.23 7.16 48.79
N ALA A 172 9.96 7.28 49.19
CA ALA A 172 9.58 8.02 50.39
C ALA A 172 10.27 7.52 51.69
N PRO A 173 10.35 6.21 51.98
CA PRO A 173 11.01 5.72 53.20
C PRO A 173 12.51 6.05 53.23
N VAL A 174 13.18 5.96 52.07
CA VAL A 174 14.62 6.20 51.94
C VAL A 174 14.95 7.68 52.18
N VAL A 175 14.18 8.59 51.59
CA VAL A 175 14.37 10.04 51.79
C VAL A 175 14.12 10.45 53.24
N ILE A 176 13.10 9.86 53.89
CA ILE A 176 12.82 10.09 55.32
C ILE A 176 14.01 9.65 56.18
N SER A 177 14.54 8.44 55.94
CA SER A 177 15.67 7.90 56.70
C SER A 177 16.95 8.76 56.57
N LEU A 178 17.28 9.20 55.36
CA LEU A 178 18.44 10.06 55.12
C LEU A 178 18.25 11.47 55.73
N GLY A 179 17.03 12.00 55.66
CA GLY A 179 16.70 13.27 56.30
C GLY A 179 16.90 13.22 57.81
N THR A 180 16.50 12.12 58.45
CA THR A 180 16.69 11.94 59.90
C THR A 180 18.15 11.81 60.33
N GLU A 181 19.03 11.20 59.53
CA GLU A 181 20.48 11.09 59.85
C GLU A 181 21.24 12.42 59.69
N LEU A 182 20.81 13.30 58.77
CA LEU A 182 21.47 14.59 58.55
C LEU A 182 21.01 15.69 59.51
N LEU A 183 19.84 15.51 60.14
CA LEU A 183 19.25 16.44 61.10
C LEU A 183 19.61 16.10 62.56
N SER A 184 20.34 15.00 62.80
CA SER A 184 20.87 14.57 64.11
C SER A 184 22.36 14.90 64.26
#